data_AF-A0A388NTG9-F1
#
_entry.id   AF-A0A388NTG9-F1
#
_cell.length_a   1.000
_cell.length_b   1.000
_cell.length_c   1.000
_cell.angle_alpha   90.00
_cell.angle_beta   90.00
_cell.angle_gamma   90.00
#
_symmetry.space_group_name_H-M   'P 1'
#
loop_
_entity.id
_entity.type
_entity.pdbx_description
1 polymer ?
#
loop_
_entity_poly.entity_id
_entity_poly.type
_entity_poly.pdbx_seq_one_letter_code
_entity_poly.pdbx_strand_id
1 'polypeptide(L)'
;MVNHGLSTGALFLLVGMIYERRHTRDLGEFGGLWTSMPVYGTLMLIVVLSSMGLPGLNGFVGEFTILLGALGLRRWLRRFMQSWLRLG
;
A
#
# COMPACT_ATOMS: atom_id res chain seq x y z
N MET A 1 -3.74 6.04 6.67
CA MET A 1 -2.55 6.84 7.05
C MET A 1 -1.53 6.04 7.86
N VAL A 2 -1.89 5.47 9.02
CA VAL A 2 -0.98 4.63 9.83
C VAL A 2 -0.39 3.47 9.03
N ASN A 3 -1.24 2.73 8.31
CA ASN A 3 -0.78 1.60 7.53
C ASN A 3 0.17 1.98 6.37
N HIS A 4 -0.11 3.11 5.72
CA HIS A 4 0.76 3.63 4.67
C HIS A 4 2.13 4.01 5.25
N GLY A 5 2.18 4.65 6.42
CA GLY A 5 3.44 4.96 7.11
C GLY A 5 4.22 3.71 7.52
N LEU A 6 3.52 2.66 7.98
CA LEU A 6 4.14 1.41 8.40
C LEU A 6 4.74 0.63 7.21
N SER A 7 4.00 0.53 6.10
CA SER A 7 4.50 -0.11 4.87
C SER A 7 5.63 0.69 4.22
N THR A 8 5.50 2.02 4.12
CA THR A 8 6.54 2.87 3.54
C THR A 8 7.82 2.86 4.39
N GLY A 9 7.69 2.95 5.72
CA GLY A 9 8.82 2.83 6.65
C GLY A 9 9.54 1.48 6.54
N ALA A 10 8.79 0.38 6.43
CA ALA A 10 9.36 -0.95 6.22
C ALA A 10 10.10 -1.06 4.88
N LEU A 11 9.57 -0.49 3.79
CA LEU A 11 10.25 -0.46 2.48
C LEU A 11 11.56 0.32 2.56
N PHE A 12 11.56 1.51 3.16
CA PHE A 12 12.77 2.31 3.31
C PHE A 12 13.83 1.61 4.16
N LEU A 13 13.44 0.91 5.22
CA LEU A 13 14.37 0.12 6.03
C LEU A 13 14.96 -1.06 5.24
N LEU A 14 14.13 -1.81 4.51
CA LEU A 14 14.58 -2.95 3.71
C LEU A 14 15.51 -2.51 2.58
N VAL A 15 15.17 -1.44 1.86
CA VAL A 15 16.02 -0.87 0.80
C VAL A 15 17.29 -0.25 1.39
N GLY A 16 17.21 0.40 2.55
CA GLY A 16 18.38 0.93 3.25
C GLY A 16 19.36 -0.18 3.64
N MET A 17 18.87 -1.29 4.18
CA MET A 17 19.70 -2.42 4.58
C MET A 17 20.46 -3.06 3.41
N ILE A 18 19.83 -3.16 2.24
CA ILE A 18 20.49 -3.76 1.07
C ILE A 18 21.44 -2.78 0.38
N TYR A 19 21.09 -1.50 0.38
CA TYR A 19 21.95 -0.44 -0.11
C TYR A 19 23.24 -0.36 0.72
N GLU A 20 23.16 -0.47 2.05
CA GLU A 20 24.33 -0.48 2.93
C GLU A 20 25.29 -1.65 2.61
N ARG A 21 24.78 -2.77 2.11
CA ARG A 21 25.60 -3.96 1.81
C ARG A 21 26.27 -3.91 0.43
N ARG A 22 25.65 -3.23 -0.53
CA ARG A 22 26.07 -3.28 -1.94
C ARG A 22 26.52 -1.92 -2.49
N HIS A 23 26.21 -0.82 -1.79
CA HIS A 23 26.47 0.57 -2.17
C HIS A 23 26.09 0.92 -3.62
N THR A 24 25.18 0.14 -4.20
CA THR A 24 24.68 0.28 -5.57
C THR A 24 23.18 0.43 -5.52
N ARG A 25 22.63 1.20 -6.46
CA ARG A 25 21.16 1.33 -6.67
C ARG A 25 20.74 0.67 -7.98
N ASP A 26 21.66 0.02 -8.68
CA ASP A 26 21.38 -0.62 -9.95
C ASP A 26 20.64 -1.93 -9.72
N LEU A 27 19.37 -1.96 -10.15
CA LEU A 27 18.49 -3.14 -10.08
C LEU A 27 19.05 -4.34 -10.86
N GLY A 28 19.86 -4.11 -11.90
CA GLY A 28 20.48 -5.16 -12.69
C GLY A 28 21.49 -6.00 -11.89
N GLU A 29 22.11 -5.42 -10.86
CA GLU A 29 23.10 -6.11 -10.02
C GLU A 29 22.48 -6.92 -8.87
N PHE A 30 21.17 -6.80 -8.64
CA PHE A 30 20.44 -7.51 -7.59
C PHE A 30 19.77 -8.81 -8.07
N GLY A 31 20.24 -9.37 -9.19
CA GLY A 31 19.81 -10.68 -9.68
C GLY A 31 20.07 -11.81 -8.66
N GLY A 32 19.14 -12.75 -8.51
CA GLY A 32 19.31 -13.92 -7.64
C GLY A 32 19.18 -13.65 -6.14
N LEU A 33 18.78 -12.44 -5.74
CA LEU A 33 18.67 -12.06 -4.33
C LEU A 33 17.75 -12.98 -3.50
N TRP A 34 16.69 -13.49 -4.13
CA TRP A 34 15.77 -14.43 -3.49
C TRP A 34 16.47 -15.73 -3.08
N THR A 35 17.40 -16.22 -3.90
CA THR A 35 18.15 -17.45 -3.64
C THR A 35 19.19 -17.23 -2.54
N SER A 36 19.88 -16.08 -2.55
CA SER A 36 20.90 -15.76 -1.54
C SER A 36 20.31 -15.31 -0.19
N MET A 37 19.16 -14.65 -0.19
CA MET A 37 18.51 -14.10 1.00
C MET A 37 16.99 -14.34 0.99
N PRO A 38 16.53 -15.60 1.10
CA PRO A 38 15.11 -15.96 0.95
C PRO A 38 14.19 -15.31 1.99
N VAL A 39 14.66 -15.15 3.23
CA VAL A 39 13.91 -14.46 4.30
C VAL A 39 13.71 -12.97 3.96
N TYR A 40 14.77 -12.31 3.48
CA TYR A 40 14.69 -10.91 3.06
C TYR A 40 13.75 -10.77 1.85
N GLY A 41 13.88 -11.64 0.84
CA GLY A 41 13.00 -11.65 -0.32
C GLY A 41 11.52 -11.81 0.06
N THR A 42 11.23 -12.74 0.98
CA THR A 42 9.87 -12.98 1.49
C THR A 42 9.31 -11.76 2.23
N LEU A 43 10.10 -11.15 3.13
CA LEU A 43 9.69 -9.95 3.85
C LEU A 43 9.48 -8.77 2.90
N MET A 44 10.39 -8.56 1.94
CA MET A 44 10.28 -7.52 0.93
C MET A 44 9.01 -7.70 0.10
N LEU A 45 8.72 -8.93 -0.34
CA LEU A 45 7.50 -9.26 -1.06
C LEU A 45 6.24 -8.94 -0.23
N ILE A 46 6.18 -9.38 1.03
CA ILE A 46 5.02 -9.10 1.91
C ILE A 46 4.82 -7.60 2.09
N VAL A 47 5.89 -6.84 2.30
CA VAL A 47 5.80 -5.39 2.51
C VAL A 47 5.36 -4.66 1.23
N VAL A 48 5.88 -5.06 0.06
CA VAL A 48 5.45 -4.53 -1.24
C VAL A 48 3.98 -4.85 -1.51
N LEU A 49 3.56 -6.09 -1.30
CA LEU A 49 2.15 -6.49 -1.46
C LEU A 49 1.24 -5.75 -0.48
N SER A 50 1.70 -5.49 0.73
CA SER A 50 0.97 -4.68 1.72
C SER A 50 0.83 -3.23 1.26
N SER A 51 1.86 -2.69 0.58
CA SER A 51 1.81 -1.35 -0.01
C SER A 51 0.86 -1.24 -1.20
N MET A 52 0.63 -2.32 -1.94
CA MET A 52 -0.31 -2.35 -3.08
C MET A 52 -1.77 -2.61 -2.69
N GLY A 53 -2.05 -2.81 -1.40
CA GLY A 53 -3.42 -3.05 -0.95
C GLY A 53 -3.95 -4.45 -1.25
N LEU A 54 -3.10 -5.48 -1.25
CA LEU A 54 -3.53 -6.85 -1.54
C LEU A 54 -4.55 -7.37 -0.49
N PRO A 55 -5.63 -8.08 -0.89
CA PRO A 55 -6.64 -8.55 0.04
C PRO A 55 -6.03 -9.50 1.08
N GLY A 56 -6.27 -9.23 2.36
CA GLY A 56 -5.68 -9.98 3.48
C GLY A 56 -4.44 -9.32 4.11
N LEU A 57 -3.91 -8.24 3.53
CA LEU A 57 -2.88 -7.41 4.16
C LEU A 57 -3.48 -6.11 4.71
N ASN A 58 -2.74 -5.45 5.61
CA ASN A 58 -3.19 -4.22 6.28
C ASN A 58 -3.49 -3.09 5.26
N GLY A 59 -2.77 -3.07 4.12
CA GLY A 59 -3.05 -2.26 2.92
C GLY A 59 -4.52 -2.13 2.59
N PHE A 60 -5.13 -3.30 2.41
CA PHE A 60 -6.48 -3.44 1.89
C PHE A 60 -7.55 -2.93 2.86
N VAL A 61 -7.41 -3.19 4.17
CA VAL A 61 -8.45 -2.82 5.15
C VAL A 61 -8.67 -1.31 5.19
N GLY A 62 -7.58 -0.54 5.12
CA GLY A 62 -7.66 0.93 5.09
C GLY A 62 -8.29 1.46 3.80
N GLU A 63 -7.78 1.02 2.65
CA GLU A 63 -8.23 1.49 1.33
C GLU A 63 -9.66 1.06 1.01
N PHE A 64 -10.01 -0.18 1.35
CA PHE A 64 -11.36 -0.71 1.13
C PHE A 64 -12.40 0.00 2.00
N THR A 65 -12.08 0.30 3.26
CA THR A 65 -12.99 1.06 4.14
C THR A 65 -13.20 2.48 3.62
N ILE A 66 -12.14 3.12 3.11
CA ILE A 66 -12.23 4.46 2.48
C ILE A 66 -13.09 4.39 1.22
N LEU A 67 -12.92 3.37 0.36
CA LEU A 67 -13.74 3.15 -0.82
C LEU A 67 -15.22 2.95 -0.48
N LEU A 68 -15.53 2.12 0.52
CA LEU A 68 -16.90 1.93 1.01
C LEU A 68 -17.51 3.23 1.54
N GLY A 69 -16.75 3.98 2.34
CA GLY A 69 -17.17 5.29 2.85
C GLY A 69 -17.42 6.30 1.73
N ALA A 70 -16.53 6.37 0.73
CA ALA A 70 -16.67 7.25 -0.42
C ALA A 70 -17.89 6.89 -1.28
N LEU A 71 -18.15 5.60 -1.50
CA LEU A 71 -19.34 5.13 -2.23
C LEU A 71 -20.63 5.46 -1.46
N GLY A 72 -20.63 5.29 -0.13
CA GLY A 72 -21.75 5.67 0.73
C GLY A 72 -22.02 7.18 0.70
N LEU A 73 -20.97 7.99 0.91
CA LEU A 73 -21.04 9.45 0.88
C LEU A 73 -21.56 9.96 -0.46
N ARG A 74 -21.07 9.43 -1.59
CA ARG A 74 -21.51 9.83 -2.94
C ARG A 74 -22.95 9.43 -3.26
N ARG A 75 -23.50 8.40 -2.58
CA ARG A 75 -24.94 8.05 -2.66
C ARG A 75 -25.78 8.98 -1.80
N TRP A 76 -25.29 9.36 -0.63
CA TRP A 76 -25.97 10.30 0.27
C TRP A 76 -26.02 11.70 -0.32
N LEU A 77 -24.89 12.22 -0.82
CA LEU A 77 -24.78 13.54 -1.43
C LEU A 77 -25.71 13.70 -2.64
N ARG A 78 -25.81 12.65 -3.47
CA ARG A 78 -26.75 12.61 -4.60
C ARG A 78 -28.20 12.70 -4.17
N ARG A 79 -28.59 11.93 -3.14
CA ARG A 79 -29.96 11.96 -2.61
C ARG A 79 -30.30 13.33 -2.04
N PHE A 80 -29.38 13.93 -1.29
CA PHE A 80 -29.54 15.28 -0.74
C PHE A 80 -29.71 16.34 -1.83
N MET A 81 -28.84 16.36 -2.85
CA MET A 81 -28.99 17.27 -3.99
C MET A 81 -30.31 17.05 -4.75
N GLN A 82 -30.73 15.81 -4.95
CA GLN A 82 -32.00 15.50 -5.61
C GLN A 82 -33.21 15.95 -4.79
N SER A 83 -33.19 15.84 -3.46
CA SER A 83 -34.26 16.38 -2.62
C SER A 83 -34.30 17.91 -2.67
N TRP A 84 -33.14 18.57 -2.69
CA TRP A 84 -33.04 20.02 -2.74
C TRP A 84 -33.54 20.58 -4.09
N LEU A 85 -33.15 19.95 -5.20
CA LEU A 85 -33.63 20.27 -6.55
C LEU A 85 -35.14 20.04 -6.77
N ARG A 86 -35.79 19.25 -5.92
CA ARG A 86 -37.25 19.00 -5.98
C ARG A 86 -38.06 19.98 -5.12
N LEU A 87 -37.39 20.74 -4.25
CA LEU A 87 -38.01 21.65 -3.29
C LEU A 87 -37.84 23.13 -3.67
N GLY A 88 -37.08 23.43 -4.74
CA GLY A 88 -37.02 24.74 -5.40
C GLY A 88 -37.64 24.66 -6.79
#